data_AF-A0A843UY26-F1
#
_entry.id   AF-A0A843UY26-F1
#
_cell.length_a   1.000
_cell.length_b   1.000
_cell.length_c   1.000
_cell.angle_alpha   90.00
_cell.angle_beta   90.00
_cell.angle_gamma   90.00
#
_symmetry.space_group_name_H-M   'P 1'
#
loop_
_entity.id
_entity.type
_entity.pdbx_description
1 polymer ?
#
loop_
_entity_poly.entity_id
_entity_poly.type
_entity_poly.pdbx_seq_one_letter_code
_entity_poly.pdbx_strand_id
1 'polypeptide(L)'
;VLNGLNQHISSSKYHLGKNPQESVFGSLPKRTKDEVLDVTRLKDAMTQIYRKLEEIKESVQSDLRHQVSLLVKPMLQALDAAFAHFDTEQQKRSTKSEGRPNGFTS
;
A
#
# COMPACT_ATOMS: atom_id res chain seq x y z
N VAL A 1 5.68 -41.08 -35.46
CA VAL A 1 6.62 -40.29 -34.61
C VAL A 1 5.98 -39.02 -34.00
N LEU A 2 4.67 -38.76 -34.18
CA LEU A 2 3.99 -37.54 -33.71
C LEU A 2 3.20 -37.69 -32.39
N ASN A 3 3.14 -38.89 -31.79
CA ASN A 3 2.32 -39.15 -30.59
C ASN A 3 3.02 -38.85 -29.25
N GLY A 4 4.35 -38.62 -29.24
CA GLY A 4 5.12 -38.40 -28.01
C GLY A 4 5.18 -36.94 -27.53
N LEU A 5 5.10 -35.97 -28.46
CA LEU A 5 5.19 -34.54 -28.14
C LEU A 5 3.87 -33.95 -27.61
N ASN A 6 2.73 -34.59 -27.90
CA ASN A 6 1.42 -34.10 -27.44
C ASN A 6 1.13 -34.41 -25.96
N GLN A 7 1.78 -35.44 -25.39
CA GLN A 7 1.63 -35.79 -23.97
C GLN A 7 2.41 -34.86 -23.03
N HIS A 8 3.45 -34.19 -23.53
CA HIS A 8 4.27 -33.27 -22.71
C HIS A 8 3.69 -31.85 -22.64
N ILE A 9 2.81 -31.48 -23.58
CA ILE A 9 2.16 -30.16 -23.61
C ILE A 9 0.95 -30.13 -22.65
N SER A 10 0.29 -31.27 -22.41
CA SER A 10 -0.88 -31.36 -21.53
C SER A 10 -0.57 -31.13 -20.03
N SER A 11 0.66 -31.41 -19.58
CA SER A 11 1.02 -31.25 -18.16
C SER A 11 1.44 -29.83 -17.78
N SER A 12 1.73 -28.96 -18.77
CA SER A 12 2.19 -27.59 -18.51
C SER A 12 1.04 -26.60 -18.26
N LYS A 13 -0.20 -26.92 -18.64
CA LYS A 13 -1.36 -26.02 -18.49
C LYS A 13 -2.03 -26.02 -17.11
N TYR A 14 -1.58 -26.85 -16.17
CA TYR A 14 -2.22 -26.97 -14.84
C TYR A 14 -1.42 -26.37 -13.68
N HIS A 15 -0.30 -25.70 -13.93
CA HIS A 15 0.48 -25.03 -12.88
C HIS A 15 0.24 -23.50 -12.79
N LEU A 16 -0.62 -22.94 -13.65
CA LEU A 16 -0.99 -21.52 -13.58
C LEU A 16 -2.07 -21.21 -12.53
N GLY A 17 -2.50 -22.23 -11.78
CA GLY A 17 -3.48 -22.09 -10.72
C GLY A 17 -2.85 -22.20 -9.35
N LYS A 18 -3.00 -21.10 -8.58
CA LYS A 18 -3.03 -21.07 -7.11
C LYS A 18 -1.69 -20.82 -6.42
N ASN A 19 -1.30 -19.55 -6.38
CA ASN A 19 -0.80 -18.99 -5.12
C ASN A 19 -1.19 -17.51 -4.98
N PRO A 20 -2.34 -17.21 -4.34
CA PRO A 20 -2.63 -15.86 -3.86
C PRO A 20 -1.61 -15.38 -2.82
N GLN A 21 -0.77 -16.30 -2.30
CA GLN A 21 0.27 -16.06 -1.31
C GLN A 21 1.68 -15.89 -1.89
N GLU A 22 1.87 -15.99 -3.21
CA GLU A 22 2.90 -15.16 -3.87
C GLU A 22 2.39 -13.71 -3.93
N SER A 23 1.95 -13.22 -2.77
CA SER A 23 1.82 -11.81 -2.48
C SER A 23 3.14 -11.20 -2.91
N VAL A 24 3.11 -10.17 -3.74
CA VAL A 24 4.30 -9.47 -4.25
C VAL A 24 5.33 -9.20 -3.15
N PHE A 25 4.86 -9.13 -1.90
CA PHE A 25 5.60 -9.10 -0.65
C PHE A 25 6.53 -10.28 -0.39
N GLY A 26 6.16 -11.53 -0.70
CA GLY A 26 6.92 -12.75 -0.43
C GLY A 26 8.27 -12.84 -1.16
N SER A 27 8.38 -12.23 -2.35
CA SER A 27 9.61 -12.19 -3.16
C SER A 27 10.52 -11.00 -2.84
N LEU A 28 10.07 -10.04 -2.01
CA LEU A 28 10.87 -8.86 -1.67
C LEU A 28 12.04 -9.20 -0.72
N PRO A 29 13.17 -8.49 -0.84
CA PRO A 29 14.27 -8.58 0.13
C PRO A 29 13.76 -8.35 1.56
N LYS A 30 14.30 -9.08 2.55
CA LYS A 30 13.85 -9.01 3.96
C LYS A 30 13.75 -7.57 4.49
N ARG A 31 14.76 -6.75 4.22
CA ARG A 31 14.80 -5.32 4.62
C ARG A 31 13.62 -4.53 4.05
N THR A 32 13.22 -4.79 2.81
CA THR A 32 12.09 -4.13 2.16
C THR A 32 10.76 -4.61 2.74
N LYS A 33 10.66 -5.88 3.16
CA LYS A 33 9.46 -6.39 3.85
C LYS A 33 9.28 -5.70 5.20
N ASP A 34 10.34 -5.63 6.00
CA ASP A 34 10.31 -5.00 7.32
C ASP A 34 9.92 -3.52 7.21
N GLU A 35 10.52 -2.78 6.26
CA GLU A 35 10.16 -1.38 6.00
C GLU A 35 8.69 -1.20 5.57
N VAL A 36 8.17 -2.06 4.70
CA VAL A 36 6.77 -1.95 4.27
C VAL A 36 5.80 -2.32 5.40
N LEU A 37 6.15 -3.28 6.26
CA LEU A 37 5.37 -3.60 7.46
C LEU A 37 5.34 -2.42 8.43
N ASP A 38 6.47 -1.75 8.65
CA ASP A 38 6.56 -0.56 9.51
C ASP A 38 5.72 0.60 8.95
N VAL A 39 5.79 0.84 7.64
CA VAL A 39 4.99 1.88 6.98
C VAL A 39 3.49 1.56 7.04
N THR A 40 3.10 0.29 6.88
CA THR A 40 1.70 -0.15 7.01
C THR A 40 1.19 0.09 8.43
N ARG A 41 1.97 -0.32 9.43
CA ARG A 41 1.64 -0.11 10.85
C ARG A 41 1.54 1.37 11.21
N LEU A 42 2.40 2.21 10.65
CA LEU A 42 2.34 3.66 10.82
C LEU A 42 1.06 4.24 10.25
N LYS A 43 0.68 3.85 9.02
CA LYS A 43 -0.59 4.28 8.40
C LYS A 43 -1.79 3.89 9.25
N ASP A 44 -1.81 2.67 9.80
CA ASP A 44 -2.89 2.21 10.69
C ASP A 44 -2.97 3.04 11.97
N ALA A 45 -1.82 3.34 12.59
CA ALA A 45 -1.75 4.18 13.78
C ALA A 45 -2.24 5.62 13.49
N MET A 46 -1.82 6.21 12.37
CA MET A 46 -2.30 7.51 11.92
C MET A 46 -3.81 7.53 11.70
N THR A 47 -4.36 6.47 11.11
CA THR A 47 -5.82 6.33 10.90
C THR A 47 -6.57 6.23 12.23
N GLN A 48 -6.01 5.53 13.22
CA GLN A 48 -6.59 5.47 14.57
C GLN A 48 -6.59 6.84 15.24
N ILE A 49 -5.52 7.62 15.08
CA ILE A 49 -5.44 9.00 15.61
C ILE A 49 -6.48 9.89 14.92
N TYR A 50 -6.63 9.78 13.60
CA TYR A 50 -7.65 10.52 12.85
C TYR A 50 -9.05 10.31 13.44
N ARG A 51 -9.45 9.04 13.64
CA ARG A 51 -10.75 8.72 14.26
C ARG A 51 -10.92 9.30 15.65
N LYS A 52 -9.89 9.17 16.51
CA LYS A 52 -9.95 9.75 17.86
C LYS A 52 -10.12 11.26 17.85
N LEU A 53 -9.48 11.96 16.91
CA LEU A 53 -9.64 13.41 16.75
C LEU A 53 -11.08 13.78 16.35
N GLU A 54 -11.72 12.98 15.52
CA GLU A 54 -13.14 13.15 15.18
C GLU A 54 -14.06 12.90 16.38
N GLU A 55 -13.83 11.82 17.14
CA GLU A 55 -14.58 11.51 18.36
C GLU A 55 -14.47 12.64 19.39
N ILE A 56 -13.26 13.21 19.58
CA ILE A 56 -13.04 14.35 20.48
C ILE A 56 -13.84 15.58 20.01
N LYS A 57 -13.86 15.84 18.70
CA LYS A 57 -14.62 16.97 18.13
C LYS A 57 -16.13 16.82 18.36
N GLU A 58 -16.66 15.60 18.30
CA GLU A 58 -18.10 15.32 18.46
C GLU A 58 -18.54 15.26 19.92
N SER A 59 -17.70 14.68 20.79
CA SER A 59 -17.99 14.50 22.22
C SER A 59 -17.85 15.77 23.07
N VAL A 60 -17.28 16.86 22.52
CA VAL A 60 -17.07 18.09 23.29
C VAL A 60 -18.35 18.92 23.45
N GLN A 61 -18.52 19.49 24.65
CA GLN A 61 -19.59 20.42 25.00
C GLN A 61 -19.57 21.65 24.09
N SER A 62 -20.75 22.21 23.78
CA SER A 62 -20.94 23.31 22.82
C SER A 62 -20.00 24.49 23.07
N ASP A 63 -19.76 24.81 24.33
CA ASP A 63 -19.02 26.00 24.76
C ASP A 63 -17.52 25.88 24.47
N LEU A 64 -17.01 24.66 24.29
CA LEU A 64 -15.60 24.37 23.99
C LEU A 64 -15.37 23.89 22.54
N ARG A 65 -16.44 23.66 21.76
CA ARG A 65 -16.36 23.16 20.38
C ARG A 65 -15.45 24.00 19.49
N HIS A 66 -15.50 25.32 19.64
CA HIS A 66 -14.67 26.21 18.84
C HIS A 66 -13.18 26.04 19.15
N GLN A 67 -12.81 26.07 20.44
CA GLN A 67 -11.43 25.91 20.87
C GLN A 67 -10.85 24.54 20.50
N VAL A 68 -11.63 23.48 20.70
CA VAL A 68 -11.24 22.12 20.28
C VAL A 68 -11.08 22.03 18.77
N SER A 69 -11.97 22.67 18.00
CA SER A 69 -11.84 22.72 16.54
C SER A 69 -10.57 23.41 16.08
N LEU A 70 -10.12 24.48 16.75
CA LEU A 70 -8.86 25.16 16.43
C LEU A 70 -7.64 24.26 16.62
N LEU A 71 -7.68 23.35 17.59
CA LEU A 71 -6.61 22.38 17.84
C LEU A 71 -6.70 21.17 16.91
N VAL A 72 -7.89 20.62 16.72
CA VAL A 72 -8.10 19.38 15.95
C VAL A 72 -7.89 19.61 14.45
N LYS A 73 -8.36 20.75 13.89
CA LYS A 73 -8.25 21.05 12.46
C LYS A 73 -6.82 20.92 11.91
N PRO A 74 -5.79 21.58 12.45
CA PRO A 74 -4.43 21.46 11.93
C PRO A 74 -3.88 20.04 12.06
N MET A 75 -4.29 19.27 13.09
CA MET A 75 -3.88 17.87 13.23
C MET A 75 -4.50 16.98 12.15
N LEU A 76 -5.79 17.18 11.83
CA LEU A 76 -6.44 16.48 10.72
C LEU A 76 -5.80 16.84 9.38
N GLN A 77 -5.53 18.12 9.13
CA GLN A 77 -4.86 18.58 7.91
C GLN A 77 -3.46 17.98 7.74
N ALA A 78 -2.70 17.83 8.84
CA ALA A 78 -1.40 17.19 8.80
C ALA A 78 -1.50 15.70 8.44
N LEU A 79 -2.53 15.01 8.95
CA LEU A 79 -2.80 13.61 8.62
C LEU A 79 -3.24 13.47 7.15
N ASP A 80 -4.15 14.32 6.67
CA ASP A 80 -4.59 14.34 5.27
C ASP A 80 -3.42 14.53 4.31
N ALA A 81 -2.55 15.50 4.60
CA ALA A 81 -1.34 15.76 3.80
C ALA A 81 -0.39 14.55 3.81
N ALA A 82 -0.22 13.89 4.95
CA ALA A 82 0.62 12.72 5.06
C ALA A 82 0.06 11.53 4.27
N PHE A 83 -1.27 11.31 4.27
CA PHE A 83 -1.91 10.29 3.45
C PHE A 83 -1.78 10.61 1.95
N ALA A 84 -2.04 11.85 1.53
CA ALA A 84 -1.90 12.26 0.13
C ALA A 84 -0.46 12.09 -0.38
N HIS A 85 0.54 12.38 0.47
CA HIS A 85 1.94 12.18 0.13
C HIS A 85 2.27 10.69 -0.03
N PHE A 86 1.77 9.83 0.86
CA PHE A 86 1.95 8.38 0.74
C PHE A 86 1.37 7.84 -0.58
N ASP A 87 0.15 8.23 -0.93
CA ASP A 87 -0.50 7.79 -2.18
C ASP A 87 0.25 8.29 -3.42
N THR A 88 0.76 9.52 -3.37
CA THR A 88 1.57 10.10 -4.45
C THR A 88 2.89 9.33 -4.66
N GLU A 89 3.59 9.00 -3.57
CA GLU A 89 4.85 8.25 -3.63
C GLU A 89 4.63 6.79 -4.09
N GLN A 90 3.51 6.17 -3.68
CA GLN A 90 3.10 4.84 -4.17
C GLN A 90 2.81 4.87 -5.68
N GLN A 91 2.08 5.86 -6.17
CA GLN A 91 1.77 5.99 -7.60
C GLN A 91 3.03 6.21 -8.45
N LYS A 92 3.97 7.05 -7.98
CA LYS A 92 5.26 7.26 -8.66
C LYS A 92 6.09 5.98 -8.75
N ARG A 93 6.08 5.14 -7.71
CA ARG A 93 6.77 3.84 -7.74
C ARG A 93 6.14 2.89 -8.76
N SER A 94 4.82 2.88 -8.87
CA SER A 94 4.10 2.07 -9.86
C SER A 94 4.35 2.50 -11.30
N THR A 95 4.38 3.81 -11.60
CA THR A 95 4.61 4.30 -12.98
C THR A 95 6.08 4.31 -13.39
N LYS A 96 7.02 4.37 -12.44
CA LYS A 96 8.46 4.27 -12.72
C LYS A 96 8.91 2.83 -13.01
N SER A 97 8.10 1.83 -12.64
CA SER A 97 8.32 0.41 -12.97
C SER A 97 8.15 0.08 -14.46
N GLU A 98 7.46 0.91 -15.24
CA GLU A 98 7.22 0.70 -16.68
C GLU A 98 8.21 1.46 -17.59
N GLY A 99 9.14 2.22 -17.01
CA GLY A 99 10.04 3.13 -17.73
C GLY A 99 11.49 2.64 -17.90
N ARG A 100 11.77 1.34 -17.86
CA ARG A 100 13.09 0.80 -18.23
C ARG A 100 13.07 0.40 -19.71
N PRO A 101 13.62 1.19 -20.65
CA PRO A 101 13.94 0.66 -21.95
C PRO A 101 15.03 -0.40 -21.72
N ASN A 102 14.71 -1.65 -22.04
CA ASN A 102 15.68 -2.73 -22.08
C ASN A 102 16.84 -2.30 -22.99
N GLY A 103 18.00 -2.07 -22.40
CA GLY A 103 19.22 -1.81 -23.16
C GLY A 103 19.61 -3.06 -23.93
N PHE A 104 19.20 -3.13 -25.20
CA PHE A 104 19.89 -3.94 -26.19
C PHE A 104 21.23 -3.26 -26.44
N THR A 105 22.29 -3.78 -25.84
CA THR A 105 23.65 -3.46 -26.27
C THR A 105 23.95 -4.28 -27.53
N SER A 106 24.44 -3.56 -28.54
CA SER A 106 24.80 -4.00 -29.90
C SER A 106 25.73 -5.20 -29.98
#